data_AF-A0A7J3XCQ0-F1
#
_entry.id   AF-A0A7J3XCQ0-F1
#
_cell.length_a   1.000
_cell.length_b   1.000
_cell.length_c   1.000
_cell.angle_alpha   90.00
_cell.angle_beta   90.00
_cell.angle_gamma   90.00
#
_symmetry.space_group_name_H-M   'P 1'
#
loop_
_entity.id
_entity.type
_entity.pdbx_description
1 polymer ?
#
loop_
_entity_poly.entity_id
_entity_poly.type
_entity_poly.pdbx_seq_one_letter_code
_entity_poly.pdbx_strand_id
1 'polypeptide(L)'
;MSYSVHVEVKEEKVLSVYLEVDASCRVSKLVISGDFFAFPPELLDEAESKASGADLEGVVRVVGEYLDRVVLVGVSRAKALEVLRRAVEEGLRRCRGG
;
A
#
# COMPACT_ATOMS: atom_id res chain seq x y z
N MET A 1 4.61 12.91 -16.02
CA MET A 1 3.36 13.21 -15.31
C MET A 1 3.25 12.22 -14.17
N SER A 2 3.12 12.67 -12.93
CA SER A 2 2.85 11.79 -11.78
C SER A 2 1.34 11.70 -11.55
N TYR A 3 0.89 10.60 -10.95
CA TYR A 3 -0.51 10.42 -10.56
C TYR A 3 -0.59 9.72 -9.22
N SER A 4 -1.74 9.89 -8.56
CA SER A 4 -2.05 9.21 -7.32
C SER A 4 -3.18 8.20 -7.50
N VAL A 5 -3.10 7.14 -6.72
CA VAL A 5 -4.13 6.11 -6.54
C VAL A 5 -4.49 6.08 -5.07
N HIS A 6 -5.78 6.11 -4.78
CA HIS A 6 -6.30 6.00 -3.42
C HIS A 6 -7.34 4.90 -3.40
N VAL A 7 -7.14 3.89 -2.55
CA VAL A 7 -8.09 2.80 -2.35
C VAL A 7 -8.34 2.67 -0.87
N GLU A 8 -9.62 2.64 -0.50
CA GLU A 8 -10.06 2.51 0.89
C GLU A 8 -10.90 1.25 1.05
N VAL A 9 -10.86 0.66 2.23
CA VAL A 9 -11.81 -0.34 2.65
C VAL A 9 -12.24 -0.16 4.09
N LYS A 10 -13.42 -0.68 4.39
CA LYS A 10 -13.99 -0.71 5.73
C LYS A 10 -14.31 -2.16 6.13
N GLU A 11 -13.76 -2.59 7.26
CA GLU A 11 -14.20 -3.76 8.02
C GLU A 11 -14.80 -3.28 9.35
N GLU A 12 -14.29 -3.75 10.49
CA GLU A 12 -14.56 -3.12 11.79
C GLU A 12 -14.00 -1.69 11.83
N LYS A 13 -12.84 -1.51 11.19
CA LYS A 13 -12.15 -0.23 11.01
C LYS A 13 -11.84 0.04 9.53
N VAL A 14 -11.41 1.25 9.24
CA VAL A 14 -11.04 1.75 7.92
C VAL A 14 -9.54 1.62 7.72
N LEU A 15 -9.14 1.11 6.55
CA LEU A 15 -7.77 1.13 6.05
C LEU A 15 -7.76 1.68 4.63
N SER A 16 -6.85 2.60 4.40
CA SER A 16 -6.69 3.34 3.15
C SER A 16 -5.24 3.24 2.69
N VAL A 17 -5.06 2.95 1.41
CA VAL A 17 -3.76 2.93 0.73
C VAL A 17 -3.72 4.09 -0.24
N TYR A 18 -2.76 4.98 -0.03
CA TYR A 18 -2.41 6.06 -0.93
C TYR A 18 -1.08 5.75 -1.61
N LEU A 19 -1.08 5.80 -2.93
CA LEU A 19 0.07 5.49 -3.76
C LEU A 19 0.31 6.62 -4.74
N GLU A 20 1.52 7.19 -4.75
CA GLU A 20 1.96 8.09 -5.81
C GLU A 20 2.92 7.36 -6.74
N VAL A 21 2.69 7.54 -8.03
CA VAL A 21 3.48 6.92 -9.08
C VAL A 21 4.04 8.01 -9.98
N ASP A 22 5.33 7.94 -10.26
CA ASP A 22 6.03 8.88 -11.13
C ASP A 22 5.88 8.52 -12.62
N ALA A 23 6.47 9.36 -13.48
CA ALA A 23 6.41 9.17 -14.93
C ALA A 23 7.18 7.92 -15.43
N SER A 24 8.05 7.35 -14.60
CA SER A 24 8.79 6.11 -14.88
C SER A 24 8.10 4.88 -14.30
N CYS A 25 6.84 5.01 -13.88
CA CYS A 25 6.06 3.97 -13.24
C CYS A 25 6.67 3.40 -11.96
N ARG A 26 7.45 4.22 -11.25
CA ARG A 26 7.98 3.91 -9.93
C ARG A 26 7.14 4.57 -8.87
N VAL A 27 7.05 3.91 -7.72
CA VAL A 27 6.33 4.44 -6.58
C VAL A 27 7.16 5.54 -5.94
N SER A 28 6.69 6.77 -5.99
CA SER A 28 7.35 7.89 -5.32
C SER A 28 6.94 8.01 -3.86
N LYS A 29 5.75 7.50 -3.51
CA LYS A 29 5.21 7.50 -2.14
C LYS A 29 4.18 6.40 -1.94
N LEU A 30 4.25 5.72 -0.80
CA LEU A 30 3.21 4.82 -0.30
C LEU A 30 2.81 5.31 1.10
N VAL A 31 1.51 5.37 1.40
CA VAL A 31 0.98 5.59 2.74
C VAL A 31 -0.16 4.62 2.99
N ILE A 32 -0.12 3.92 4.13
CA ILE A 32 -1.13 3.01 4.64
C ILE A 32 -1.68 3.66 5.91
N SER A 33 -2.87 4.24 5.82
CA SER A 33 -3.48 5.00 6.91
C SER A 33 -4.89 4.51 7.21
N GLY A 34 -5.46 4.98 8.32
CA GLY A 34 -6.79 4.56 8.75
C GLY A 34 -6.95 4.73 10.25
N ASP A 35 -8.05 4.19 10.79
CA ASP A 35 -8.33 4.21 12.23
C ASP A 35 -8.00 2.88 12.92
N PHE A 36 -7.33 1.94 12.25
CA PHE A 36 -6.84 0.66 12.79
C PHE A 36 -5.62 0.80 13.71
N PHE A 37 -5.26 -0.30 14.40
CA PHE A 37 -4.02 -0.35 15.18
C PHE A 37 -3.03 -1.33 14.55
N ALA A 38 -1.74 -0.99 14.62
CA ALA A 38 -0.63 -1.81 14.15
C ALA A 38 0.41 -1.99 15.26
N PHE A 39 0.87 -3.22 15.46
CA PHE A 39 1.86 -3.55 16.49
C PHE A 39 2.94 -4.49 15.94
N PRO A 40 4.23 -4.09 15.96
CA PRO A 40 4.75 -2.74 16.18
C PRO A 40 4.30 -1.77 15.08
N PRO A 41 3.98 -0.50 15.38
CA PRO A 41 3.62 0.47 14.35
C PRO A 41 4.81 0.80 13.42
N GLU A 42 6.04 0.71 13.91
CA GLU A 42 7.25 1.05 13.16
C GLU A 42 7.45 0.16 11.92
N LEU A 43 6.90 -1.07 11.94
CA LEU A 43 6.96 -1.97 10.78
C LEU A 43 6.13 -1.46 9.61
N LEU A 44 5.05 -0.72 9.87
CA LEU A 44 4.24 -0.11 8.81
C LEU A 44 4.99 1.06 8.18
N ASP A 45 5.60 1.92 9.01
CA ASP A 45 6.44 3.04 8.56
C ASP A 45 7.63 2.53 7.72
N GLU A 46 8.29 1.45 8.16
CA GLU A 46 9.35 0.81 7.40
C GLU A 46 8.85 0.26 6.06
N ALA A 47 7.66 -0.35 6.02
CA ALA A 47 7.07 -0.86 4.78
C ALA A 47 6.83 0.26 3.76
N GLU A 48 6.27 1.39 4.22
CA GLU A 48 6.04 2.59 3.39
C GLU A 48 7.34 3.17 2.84
N SER A 49 8.35 3.29 3.70
CA SER A 49 9.67 3.79 3.33
C SER A 49 10.35 2.87 2.31
N LYS A 50 10.28 1.54 2.50
CA LYS A 50 10.90 0.56 1.59
C LYS A 50 10.17 0.40 0.26
N ALA A 51 8.86 0.59 0.25
CA ALA A 51 8.08 0.56 -0.99
C ALA A 51 8.33 1.82 -1.84
N SER A 52 8.74 2.93 -1.23
CA SER A 52 9.13 4.14 -1.94
C SER A 52 10.41 3.89 -2.77
N GLY A 53 10.34 4.15 -4.07
CA GLY A 53 11.37 3.87 -5.06
C GLY A 53 11.26 2.51 -5.75
N ALA A 54 10.37 1.63 -5.27
CA ALA A 54 10.09 0.34 -5.88
C ALA A 54 9.25 0.49 -7.17
N ASP A 55 9.32 -0.53 -8.02
CA ASP A 55 8.36 -0.73 -9.09
C ASP A 55 7.01 -1.20 -8.54
N LEU A 56 5.92 -0.88 -9.25
CA LEU A 56 4.57 -1.25 -8.84
C LEU A 56 4.41 -2.75 -8.55
N GLU A 57 5.05 -3.61 -9.34
CA GLU A 57 5.00 -5.07 -9.16
C GLU A 57 5.76 -5.53 -7.90
N GLY A 58 6.80 -4.79 -7.49
CA GLY A 58 7.57 -5.06 -6.28
C GLY A 58 6.90 -4.64 -4.97
N VAL A 59 5.99 -3.66 -4.99
CA VAL A 59 5.34 -3.11 -3.79
C VAL A 59 4.59 -4.18 -2.99
N VAL A 60 3.81 -5.02 -3.65
CA VAL A 60 3.00 -6.05 -2.97
C VAL A 60 3.89 -7.03 -2.22
N ARG A 61 5.04 -7.37 -2.80
CA ARG A 61 6.03 -8.24 -2.15
C ARG A 61 6.64 -7.55 -0.92
N VAL A 62 7.16 -6.33 -1.10
CA VAL A 62 7.82 -5.57 -0.03
C VAL A 62 6.86 -5.40 1.15
N VAL A 63 5.70 -4.79 0.94
CA VAL A 63 4.74 -4.54 2.01
C VAL A 63 4.20 -5.86 2.60
N GLY A 64 4.04 -6.90 1.79
CA GLY A 64 3.59 -8.22 2.23
C GLY A 64 4.49 -8.83 3.30
N GLU A 65 5.81 -8.73 3.16
CA GLU A 65 6.80 -9.22 4.13
C GLU A 65 6.72 -8.49 5.48
N TYR A 66 6.35 -7.21 5.48
CA TYR A 66 6.11 -6.45 6.70
C TYR A 66 4.75 -6.78 7.32
N LEU A 67 3.73 -6.96 6.48
CA LEU A 67 2.40 -7.39 6.93
C LEU A 67 2.40 -8.79 7.56
N ASP A 68 3.37 -9.66 7.23
CA ASP A 68 3.62 -10.94 7.93
C ASP A 68 4.06 -10.76 9.39
N ARG A 69 4.70 -9.63 9.70
CA ARG A 69 5.39 -9.37 10.97
C ARG A 69 4.65 -8.40 11.88
N VAL A 70 3.63 -7.72 11.36
CA VAL A 70 2.79 -6.78 12.10
C VAL A 70 1.46 -7.42 12.49
N VAL A 71 1.00 -7.14 13.71
CA VAL A 71 -0.35 -7.46 14.14
C VAL A 71 -1.25 -6.26 13.84
N LEU A 72 -2.26 -6.46 12.98
CA LEU A 72 -3.30 -5.49 12.71
C LEU A 72 -4.54 -5.78 13.55
N VAL A 73 -5.10 -4.74 14.18
CA VAL A 73 -6.34 -4.82 14.97
C VAL A 73 -7.40 -3.92 14.36
N GLY A 74 -8.58 -4.49 14.09
CA GLY A 74 -9.71 -3.84 13.43
C GLY A 74 -9.74 -3.98 11.91
N VAL A 75 -8.66 -4.48 11.30
CA VAL A 75 -8.59 -4.88 9.89
C VAL A 75 -7.77 -6.15 9.78
N SER A 76 -8.25 -7.10 8.97
CA SER A 76 -7.54 -8.35 8.74
C SER A 76 -6.37 -8.15 7.78
N ARG A 77 -5.29 -8.92 7.98
CA ARG A 77 -4.14 -8.91 7.06
C ARG A 77 -4.54 -9.22 5.62
N ALA A 78 -5.46 -10.17 5.43
CA ALA A 78 -5.96 -10.53 4.10
C ALA A 78 -6.58 -9.31 3.42
N LYS A 79 -7.35 -8.51 4.17
CA LYS A 79 -7.96 -7.29 3.65
C LYS A 79 -6.94 -6.20 3.35
N ALA A 80 -5.95 -5.99 4.22
CA ALA A 80 -4.86 -5.05 3.96
C ALA A 80 -4.10 -5.39 2.66
N LEU A 81 -3.79 -6.68 2.45
CA LEU A 81 -3.18 -7.16 1.20
C LEU A 81 -4.07 -6.98 -0.02
N GLU A 82 -5.38 -7.20 0.12
CA GLU A 82 -6.34 -6.97 -0.96
C GLU A 82 -6.36 -5.49 -1.38
N VAL A 83 -6.47 -4.57 -0.44
CA VAL A 83 -6.49 -3.12 -0.71
C VAL A 83 -5.20 -2.68 -1.41
N LEU A 84 -4.06 -3.15 -0.90
CA LEU A 84 -2.76 -2.88 -1.51
C LEU A 84 -2.71 -3.38 -2.97
N ARG A 85 -3.15 -4.60 -3.22
CA ARG A 85 -3.19 -5.16 -4.58
C ARG A 85 -4.07 -4.34 -5.50
N ARG A 86 -5.25 -3.91 -5.04
CA ARG A 86 -6.16 -3.06 -5.83
C ARG A 86 -5.51 -1.71 -6.16
N ALA A 87 -4.80 -1.09 -5.21
CA ALA A 87 -4.07 0.15 -5.46
C ALA A 87 -2.96 -0.04 -6.50
N VAL A 88 -2.20 -1.13 -6.39
CA VAL A 88 -1.13 -1.49 -7.34
C VAL A 88 -1.69 -1.80 -8.72
N GLU A 89 -2.78 -2.55 -8.83
CA GLU A 89 -3.44 -2.89 -10.10
C GLU A 89 -3.95 -1.64 -10.84
N GLU A 90 -4.60 -0.73 -10.12
CA GLU A 90 -5.02 0.57 -10.68
C GLU A 90 -3.81 1.41 -11.09
N GLY A 91 -2.73 1.36 -10.29
CA GLY A 91 -1.43 1.94 -10.64
C GLY A 91 -0.90 1.40 -11.96
N LEU A 92 -0.83 0.07 -12.11
CA LEU A 92 -0.31 -0.60 -13.30
C LEU A 92 -1.16 -0.32 -14.54
N ARG A 93 -2.49 -0.28 -14.39
CA ARG A 93 -3.41 0.05 -15.48
C ARG A 93 -3.13 1.43 -16.06
N ARG A 94 -2.89 2.43 -15.20
CA ARG A 94 -2.58 3.80 -15.63
C ARG A 94 -1.17 3.93 -16.23
N CYS A 95 -0.20 3.20 -15.69
CA CYS A 95 1.15 3.15 -16.25
C CYS A 95 1.17 2.51 -17.66
N ARG A 96 0.49 1.38 -17.86
CA ARG A 96 0.49 0.62 -19.13
C ARG A 96 -0.47 1.18 -20.18
N GLY A 97 -1.41 2.03 -19.77
CA GLY A 97 -2.40 2.67 -20.64
C GLY A 97 -2.02 4.07 -21.12
N GLY A 98 -0.79 4.52 -20.83
CA GLY A 98 -0.22 5.80 -21.26
C GLY A 98 0.76 5.67 -22.41
#